data_AF-A0A534GF59-F1
#
_entry.id   AF-A0A534GF59-F1
#
_cell.length_a   1.000
_cell.length_b   1.000
_cell.length_c   1.000
_cell.angle_alpha   90.00
_cell.angle_beta   90.00
_cell.angle_gamma   90.00
#
_symmetry.space_group_name_H-M   'P 1'
#
loop_
_entity.id
_entity.type
_entity.pdbx_description
1 polymer ?
#
loop_
_entity_poly.entity_id
_entity_poly.type
_entity_poly.pdbx_seq_one_letter_code
_entity_poly.pdbx_strand_id
1 'polypeptide(L)'
;MPARLGQPVPGRTGRRRWKHLGKQAARSASGKPASPAAAAGSHESAGNPVSAHARSSRSVRRSPGEAGFTLIEVLVAVFITVVMFALGYKTITQASNSRESLKEKQARLLELQTSVRVLEQDFVQLAPRPVRQAIGDEPAQPALEGAAPGGPPPIVALTRGGWANPAGLQRPALQRVAYLLENGTLRREYWNVLDPTLASTTYRRDLMTHVKALTVRYLDQAHQWQTLWPATALRQEQVLRQRPLAVEITLDTEDWGKIVRVIEIPG
;
A
#
# COMPACT_ATOMS: atom_id res chain seq x y z
N MET A 1 60.47 -5.15 -3.39
CA MET A 1 60.77 -3.72 -3.51
C MET A 1 60.38 -3.23 -4.89
N PRO A 2 59.89 -1.99 -5.11
CA PRO A 2 59.01 -1.12 -4.28
C PRO A 2 57.69 -0.78 -5.05
N ALA A 3 56.53 -0.51 -4.43
CA ALA A 3 56.04 0.66 -3.67
C ALA A 3 55.82 1.98 -4.48
N ARG A 4 54.55 2.45 -4.58
CA ARG A 4 54.05 3.85 -4.43
C ARG A 4 52.50 3.86 -4.63
N LEU A 5 51.65 4.19 -3.65
CA LEU A 5 51.31 5.48 -2.99
C LEU A 5 50.68 6.55 -3.92
N GLY A 6 49.45 6.99 -3.58
CA GLY A 6 48.95 8.35 -3.88
C GLY A 6 47.48 8.46 -4.35
N GLN A 7 46.57 8.87 -3.45
CA GLN A 7 45.19 9.37 -3.70
C GLN A 7 45.20 10.83 -4.28
N PRO A 8 44.13 11.68 -4.23
CA PRO A 8 42.68 11.61 -4.59
C PRO A 8 42.17 12.78 -5.51
N VAL A 9 40.92 12.67 -6.01
CA VAL A 9 39.81 13.65 -6.30
C VAL A 9 40.11 15.11 -6.76
N PRO A 10 39.35 15.61 -7.77
CA PRO A 10 38.37 16.70 -7.57
C PRO A 10 37.02 16.34 -8.23
N GLY A 11 35.83 16.59 -7.68
CA GLY A 11 35.32 17.86 -7.17
C GLY A 11 34.47 18.54 -8.26
N ARG A 12 33.14 18.35 -8.28
CA ARG A 12 32.23 19.34 -8.89
C ARG A 12 30.84 19.35 -8.27
N THR A 13 30.51 20.56 -7.84
CA THR A 13 29.37 21.06 -7.10
C THR A 13 28.17 21.30 -8.00
N GLY A 14 26.96 21.08 -7.47
CA GLY A 14 25.70 21.32 -8.18
C GLY A 14 24.52 21.63 -7.26
N ARG A 15 24.60 22.73 -6.50
CA ARG A 15 23.45 23.35 -5.80
C ARG A 15 22.52 24.03 -6.81
N ARG A 16 21.23 23.67 -6.85
CA ARG A 16 20.11 24.53 -7.32
C ARG A 16 18.84 24.10 -6.55
N ARG A 17 18.46 24.73 -5.44
CA ARG A 17 17.73 26.01 -5.29
C ARG A 17 16.50 26.11 -6.19
N TRP A 18 15.34 25.72 -5.66
CA TRP A 18 14.04 26.08 -6.21
C TRP A 18 13.32 26.98 -5.20
N LYS A 19 13.05 28.21 -5.64
CA LYS A 19 12.35 29.25 -4.91
C LYS A 19 10.85 29.12 -5.18
N HIS A 20 10.06 29.35 -4.14
CA HIS A 20 8.66 29.74 -4.25
C HIS A 20 8.52 31.02 -5.09
N LEU A 21 7.51 31.05 -5.95
CA LEU A 21 6.92 32.25 -6.52
C LEU A 21 5.47 31.91 -6.87
N GLY A 22 4.53 32.53 -6.16
CA GLY A 22 3.14 32.54 -6.55
C GLY A 22 2.93 33.44 -7.77
N LYS A 23 1.80 33.23 -8.46
CA LYS A 23 1.10 34.28 -9.19
C LYS A 23 -0.38 33.92 -9.32
N GLN A 24 -1.18 34.94 -9.05
CA GLN A 24 -2.63 35.02 -9.11
C GLN A 24 -3.13 35.03 -10.57
N ALA A 25 -4.44 34.75 -10.69
CA ALA A 25 -5.45 35.54 -11.42
C ALA A 25 -6.21 34.83 -12.55
N ALA A 26 -7.52 34.68 -12.36
CA ALA A 26 -8.61 34.94 -13.33
C ALA A 26 -9.93 34.94 -12.52
N ARG A 27 -10.60 36.10 -12.32
CA ARG A 27 -11.72 36.65 -13.12
C ARG A 27 -12.94 35.72 -13.16
N SER A 28 -14.20 36.13 -13.08
CA SER A 28 -14.94 37.40 -12.92
C SER A 28 -16.41 37.04 -13.20
N ALA A 29 -17.39 37.53 -12.44
CA ALA A 29 -18.78 37.86 -12.87
C ALA A 29 -19.62 38.14 -11.61
N SER A 30 -19.94 39.39 -11.24
CA SER A 30 -20.95 40.33 -11.79
C SER A 30 -22.32 40.20 -11.12
N GLY A 31 -22.73 41.26 -10.42
CA GLY A 31 -24.08 41.45 -9.90
C GLY A 31 -24.21 42.82 -9.23
N LYS A 32 -24.99 43.70 -9.85
CA LYS A 32 -25.11 45.17 -9.70
C LYS A 32 -25.64 45.70 -8.34
N PRO A 33 -25.52 47.03 -8.11
CA PRO A 33 -25.81 47.71 -6.83
C PRO A 33 -27.16 48.47 -6.84
N ALA A 34 -27.56 48.94 -5.65
CA ALA A 34 -28.46 50.08 -5.49
C ALA A 34 -28.01 50.93 -4.29
N SER A 35 -28.08 52.24 -4.48
CA SER A 35 -27.72 53.35 -3.59
C SER A 35 -28.77 54.45 -3.87
N PRO A 36 -28.71 55.65 -3.28
CA PRO A 36 -28.84 56.06 -1.88
C PRO A 36 -30.04 57.04 -1.72
N ALA A 37 -30.30 57.58 -0.52
CA ALA A 37 -30.58 59.02 -0.34
C ALA A 37 -30.84 59.38 1.13
N ALA A 38 -30.14 60.41 1.57
CA ALA A 38 -30.43 61.21 2.76
C ALA A 38 -31.50 62.27 2.43
N ALA A 39 -32.21 62.75 3.45
CA ALA A 39 -32.84 64.07 3.42
C ALA A 39 -32.95 64.64 4.84
N ALA A 40 -32.43 65.85 4.99
CA ALA A 40 -32.57 66.75 6.13
C ALA A 40 -33.89 67.54 6.04
N GLY A 41 -34.32 68.15 7.15
CA GLY A 41 -35.38 69.17 7.12
C GLY A 41 -35.94 69.53 8.48
N SER A 42 -35.54 70.70 8.97
CA SER A 42 -35.96 71.43 10.17
C SER A 42 -37.33 72.14 10.04
N HIS A 43 -37.99 72.44 11.17
CA HIS A 43 -38.79 73.64 11.53
C HIS A 43 -39.64 73.27 12.78
N GLU A 44 -39.34 73.71 14.01
CA GLU A 44 -39.54 75.01 14.65
C GLU A 44 -40.99 75.31 15.13
N SER A 45 -41.09 75.56 16.44
CA SER A 45 -41.92 76.57 17.12
C SER A 45 -43.15 76.16 17.96
N ALA A 46 -42.99 76.50 19.25
CA ALA A 46 -43.94 77.12 20.20
C ALA A 46 -45.12 76.34 20.81
N GLY A 47 -45.17 76.39 22.14
CA GLY A 47 -46.40 76.31 22.93
C GLY A 47 -46.25 75.62 24.29
N ASN A 48 -45.94 76.37 25.34
CA ASN A 48 -46.18 75.99 26.75
C ASN A 48 -47.60 76.46 27.14
N PRO A 49 -48.37 75.78 28.02
CA PRO A 49 -48.21 76.08 29.45
C PRO A 49 -48.43 74.90 30.44
N VAL A 50 -47.63 74.93 31.50
CA VAL A 50 -47.96 74.76 32.95
C VAL A 50 -49.20 73.91 33.31
N SER A 51 -49.01 72.76 33.99
CA SER A 51 -49.35 72.55 35.41
C SER A 51 -49.41 71.07 35.85
N ALA A 52 -49.02 70.88 37.12
CA ALA A 52 -49.51 69.88 38.09
C ALA A 52 -49.13 68.39 37.97
N HIS A 53 -48.14 68.01 38.80
CA HIS A 53 -48.25 66.99 39.84
C HIS A 53 -48.92 65.64 39.50
N ALA A 54 -48.08 64.65 39.16
CA ALA A 54 -48.23 63.29 39.65
C ALA A 54 -46.84 62.67 39.88
N ARG A 55 -46.42 62.59 41.14
CA ARG A 55 -45.22 61.83 41.54
C ARG A 55 -45.51 60.35 41.32
N SER A 56 -45.24 59.86 40.10
CA SER A 56 -45.10 58.43 39.85
C SER A 56 -43.83 57.97 40.55
N SER A 57 -44.00 57.27 41.67
CA SER A 57 -42.94 56.55 42.36
C SER A 57 -42.38 55.49 41.40
N ARG A 58 -41.32 55.86 40.66
CA ARG A 58 -40.45 54.91 39.99
C ARG A 58 -39.90 53.99 41.08
N SER A 59 -40.48 52.80 41.19
CA SER A 59 -39.84 51.65 41.80
C SER A 59 -38.50 51.47 41.08
N VAL A 60 -37.42 51.95 41.71
CA VAL A 60 -36.07 51.56 41.35
C VAL A 60 -36.01 50.08 41.66
N ARG A 61 -36.23 49.24 40.64
CA ARG A 61 -35.79 47.84 40.71
C ARG A 61 -34.30 47.93 41.03
N ARG A 62 -33.92 47.58 42.26
CA ARG A 62 -32.51 47.36 42.59
C ARG A 62 -32.01 46.34 41.57
N SER A 63 -31.03 46.71 40.76
CA SER A 63 -30.24 45.74 40.03
C SER A 63 -29.80 44.68 41.04
N PRO A 64 -29.96 43.38 40.75
CA PRO A 64 -29.40 42.35 41.61
C PRO A 64 -27.92 42.69 41.78
N GLY A 65 -27.44 42.74 43.03
CA GLY A 65 -26.04 43.05 43.30
C GLY A 65 -25.14 42.13 42.49
N GLU A 66 -24.16 42.68 41.79
CA GLU A 66 -23.17 41.91 41.06
C GLU A 66 -22.45 40.99 42.04
N ALA A 67 -22.81 39.70 42.01
CA ALA A 67 -22.13 38.68 42.79
C ALA A 67 -20.77 38.40 42.12
N GLY A 68 -19.68 38.70 42.83
CA GLY A 68 -18.34 38.29 42.41
C GLY A 68 -18.19 36.77 42.49
N PHE A 69 -17.40 36.20 41.57
CA PHE A 69 -17.10 34.77 41.57
C PHE A 69 -16.30 34.39 42.82
N THR A 70 -16.65 33.25 43.42
CA THR A 70 -15.89 32.70 44.53
C THR A 70 -14.66 31.93 44.02
N LEU A 71 -13.61 31.85 44.83
CA LEU A 71 -12.41 31.06 44.49
C LEU A 71 -12.75 29.59 44.20
N ILE A 72 -13.70 29.02 44.94
CA ILE A 72 -14.13 27.63 44.78
C ILE A 72 -14.81 27.40 43.43
N GLU A 73 -15.55 28.37 42.90
CA GLU A 73 -16.29 28.26 41.64
C GLU A 73 -15.35 28.27 40.43
N VAL A 74 -14.34 29.15 40.46
CA VAL A 74 -13.27 29.14 39.45
C VAL A 74 -12.47 27.84 39.53
N LEU A 75 -12.18 27.34 40.73
CA LEU A 75 -11.44 26.09 40.92
C LEU A 75 -12.21 24.90 40.36
N VAL A 76 -13.51 24.79 40.64
CA VAL A 76 -14.38 23.73 40.09
C VAL A 76 -14.48 23.85 38.58
N ALA A 77 -14.65 25.06 38.03
CA ALA A 77 -14.71 25.26 36.58
C ALA A 77 -13.40 24.83 35.89
N VAL A 78 -12.24 25.21 36.43
CA VAL A 78 -10.93 24.80 35.90
C VAL A 78 -10.73 23.29 36.05
N PHE A 79 -11.13 22.71 37.18
CA PHE A 79 -11.04 21.27 37.40
C PHE A 79 -11.84 20.48 36.36
N ILE A 80 -13.11 20.83 36.15
CA ILE A 80 -13.97 20.19 35.13
C ILE A 80 -13.37 20.38 33.75
N THR A 81 -12.90 21.58 33.44
CA THR A 81 -12.28 21.92 32.15
C THR A 81 -11.06 21.04 31.87
N VAL A 82 -10.15 20.91 32.83
CA VAL A 82 -8.96 20.05 32.72
C VAL A 82 -9.34 18.59 32.51
N VAL A 83 -10.34 18.08 33.24
CA VAL A 83 -10.83 16.70 33.07
C VAL A 83 -11.41 16.49 31.67
N MET A 84 -12.24 17.42 31.18
CA MET A 84 -12.80 17.35 29.83
C MET A 84 -11.72 17.38 28.75
N PHE A 85 -10.73 18.28 28.88
CA PHE A 85 -9.59 18.34 27.96
C PHE A 85 -8.78 17.03 27.98
N ALA A 86 -8.54 16.45 29.16
CA ALA A 86 -7.83 15.19 29.28
C ALA A 86 -8.57 14.03 28.59
N LEU A 87 -9.90 13.94 28.75
CA LEU A 87 -10.75 12.94 28.08
C LEU A 87 -10.76 13.14 26.56
N GLY A 88 -10.92 14.38 26.10
CA GLY A 88 -10.89 14.71 24.68
C GLY A 88 -9.55 14.34 24.03
N TYR A 89 -8.44 14.72 24.69
CA TYR A 89 -7.09 14.40 24.23
C TYR A 89 -6.84 12.88 24.17
N LYS A 90 -7.26 12.14 25.22
CA LYS A 90 -7.16 10.68 25.24
C LYS A 90 -7.96 10.02 24.11
N THR A 91 -9.16 10.52 23.82
CA THR A 91 -10.01 9.99 22.75
C THR A 91 -9.37 10.18 21.38
N ILE A 92 -8.78 11.36 21.13
CA ILE A 92 -8.10 11.67 19.85
C ILE A 92 -6.87 10.79 19.67
N THR A 93 -6.04 10.64 20.71
CA THR A 93 -4.83 9.80 20.65
C THR A 93 -5.17 8.33 20.46
N GLN A 94 -6.19 7.82 21.17
CA GLN A 94 -6.67 6.45 20.97
C GLN A 94 -7.22 6.22 19.55
N ALA A 95 -7.98 7.17 19.01
CA ALA A 95 -8.47 7.10 17.64
C ALA A 95 -7.31 7.11 16.62
N SER A 96 -6.28 7.92 16.86
CA SER A 96 -5.07 7.96 16.03
C SER A 96 -4.32 6.63 16.04
N ASN A 97 -4.09 6.04 17.22
CA ASN A 97 -3.40 4.76 17.35
C ASN A 97 -4.19 3.62 16.70
N SER A 98 -5.52 3.64 16.84
CA SER A 98 -6.40 2.64 16.22
C SER A 98 -6.34 2.73 14.68
N ARG A 99 -6.27 3.95 14.13
CA ARG A 99 -6.12 4.15 12.69
C ARG A 99 -4.78 3.62 12.17
N GLU A 100 -3.68 3.84 12.90
CA GLU A 100 -2.37 3.34 12.48
C GLU A 100 -2.34 1.81 12.49
N SER A 101 -2.81 1.16 13.56
CA SER A 101 -2.89 -0.31 13.62
C SER A 101 -3.79 -0.89 12.52
N LEU A 102 -4.90 -0.22 12.20
CA LEU A 102 -5.77 -0.65 11.11
C LEU A 102 -5.06 -0.54 9.75
N LYS A 103 -4.30 0.54 9.53
CA LYS A 103 -3.54 0.76 8.30
C LYS A 103 -2.46 -0.30 8.11
N GLU A 104 -1.74 -0.66 9.17
CA GLU A 104 -0.76 -1.76 9.16
C GLU A 104 -1.43 -3.09 8.77
N LYS A 105 -2.54 -3.44 9.41
CA LYS A 105 -3.31 -4.66 9.09
C LYS A 105 -3.83 -4.68 7.65
N GLN A 106 -4.28 -3.53 7.15
CA GLN A 106 -4.71 -3.38 5.76
C GLN A 106 -3.54 -3.59 4.78
N ALA A 107 -2.37 -3.01 5.06
CA ALA A 107 -1.18 -3.20 4.25
C ALA A 107 -0.77 -4.68 4.20
N ARG A 108 -0.77 -5.36 5.36
CA ARG A 108 -0.49 -6.81 5.46
C ARG A 108 -1.49 -7.65 4.66
N LEU A 109 -2.79 -7.35 4.74
CA LEU A 109 -3.80 -8.06 3.96
C LEU A 109 -3.63 -7.85 2.45
N LEU A 110 -3.33 -6.62 2.01
CA LEU A 110 -3.08 -6.30 0.60
C LEU A 110 -1.84 -7.01 0.07
N GLU A 111 -0.77 -7.08 0.86
CA GLU A 111 0.45 -7.81 0.54
C GLU A 111 0.16 -9.31 0.33
N LEU A 112 -0.60 -9.93 1.23
CA LEU A 112 -1.05 -11.32 1.08
C LEU A 112 -1.88 -11.50 -0.20
N GLN A 113 -2.92 -10.68 -0.40
CA GLN A 113 -3.82 -10.78 -1.56
C GLN A 113 -3.06 -10.62 -2.88
N THR A 114 -2.15 -9.66 -2.95
CA THR A 114 -1.34 -9.41 -4.15
C THR A 114 -0.35 -10.55 -4.41
N SER A 115 0.24 -11.12 -3.36
CA SER A 115 1.14 -12.28 -3.45
C SER A 115 0.42 -13.52 -3.96
N VAL A 116 -0.72 -13.86 -3.36
CA VAL A 116 -1.55 -15.00 -3.77
C VAL A 116 -2.03 -14.82 -5.21
N ARG A 117 -2.45 -13.61 -5.59
CA ARG A 117 -2.85 -13.31 -6.98
C ARG A 117 -1.71 -13.50 -7.97
N VAL A 118 -0.50 -13.07 -7.63
CA VAL A 118 0.68 -13.24 -8.49
C VAL A 118 1.03 -14.72 -8.66
N LEU A 119 1.02 -15.48 -7.58
CA LEU A 119 1.20 -16.95 -7.59
C LEU A 119 0.18 -17.60 -8.53
N GLU A 120 -1.11 -17.36 -8.29
CA GLU A 120 -2.20 -17.91 -9.10
C GLU A 120 -2.05 -17.59 -10.58
N GLN A 121 -1.78 -16.32 -10.89
CA GLN A 121 -1.64 -15.89 -12.27
C GLN A 121 -0.45 -16.56 -12.97
N ASP A 122 0.65 -16.79 -12.27
CA ASP A 122 1.80 -17.49 -12.85
C ASP A 122 1.44 -18.94 -13.22
N PHE A 123 0.73 -19.66 -12.34
CA PHE A 123 0.30 -21.04 -12.59
C PHE A 123 -0.78 -21.15 -13.66
N VAL A 124 -1.78 -20.26 -13.66
CA VAL A 124 -2.81 -20.22 -14.73
C VAL A 124 -2.17 -19.98 -16.10
N GLN A 125 -1.07 -19.23 -16.15
CA GLN A 125 -0.34 -18.94 -17.39
C GLN A 125 0.78 -19.95 -17.69
N LEU A 126 0.83 -21.09 -17.01
CA LEU A 126 1.83 -22.13 -17.21
C LEU A 126 1.82 -22.62 -18.67
N ALA A 127 2.93 -22.38 -19.37
CA ALA A 127 3.13 -22.75 -20.76
C ALA A 127 3.96 -24.04 -20.86
N PRO A 128 3.64 -24.99 -21.76
CA PRO A 128 4.36 -26.25 -21.93
C PRO A 128 5.68 -26.05 -22.71
N ARG A 129 6.53 -25.12 -22.26
CA ARG A 129 7.84 -24.80 -22.86
C ARG A 129 8.97 -25.07 -21.87
N PRO A 130 9.74 -26.17 -22.06
CA PRO A 130 11.01 -26.42 -21.38
C PRO A 130 11.96 -25.25 -21.60
N VAL A 131 13.01 -25.09 -20.79
CA VAL A 131 14.04 -24.06 -21.01
C VAL A 131 15.43 -24.69 -21.03
N ARG A 132 16.33 -24.12 -21.85
CA ARG A 132 17.72 -24.56 -21.86
C ARG A 132 18.45 -24.02 -20.64
N GLN A 133 19.40 -24.80 -20.11
CA GLN A 133 20.26 -24.32 -19.04
C GLN A 133 21.29 -23.32 -19.57
N ALA A 134 21.70 -22.40 -18.71
CA ALA A 134 22.68 -21.37 -19.05
C ALA A 134 24.12 -21.90 -19.17
N ILE A 135 24.39 -23.11 -18.67
CA ILE A 135 25.73 -23.70 -18.55
C ILE A 135 25.68 -25.15 -19.03
N GLY A 136 26.60 -25.49 -19.94
CA GLY A 136 26.90 -26.87 -20.36
C GLY A 136 25.96 -27.47 -21.42
N ASP A 137 26.23 -28.73 -21.77
CA ASP A 137 25.36 -29.61 -22.58
C ASP A 137 24.29 -30.31 -21.73
N GLU A 138 24.00 -29.79 -20.53
CA GLU A 138 23.00 -30.35 -19.64
C GLU A 138 21.60 -30.29 -20.28
N PRO A 139 20.79 -31.34 -20.10
CA PRO A 139 19.47 -31.42 -20.71
C PRO A 139 18.54 -30.30 -20.23
N ALA A 140 17.60 -29.92 -21.10
CA ALA A 140 16.65 -28.85 -20.85
C ALA A 140 15.86 -29.07 -19.54
N GLN A 141 15.60 -27.97 -18.84
CA GLN A 141 14.74 -27.96 -17.65
C GLN A 141 13.28 -28.07 -18.06
N PRO A 142 12.45 -28.78 -17.28
CA PRO A 142 11.04 -28.94 -17.58
C PRO A 142 10.29 -27.60 -17.50
N ALA A 143 9.16 -27.52 -18.20
CA ALA A 143 8.27 -26.36 -18.22
C ALA A 143 7.78 -25.98 -16.82
N LEU A 144 7.63 -26.96 -15.94
CA LEU A 144 7.39 -26.82 -14.52
C LEU A 144 8.35 -27.75 -13.78
N GLU A 145 9.01 -27.22 -12.76
CA GLU A 145 9.89 -27.96 -11.85
C GLU A 145 9.47 -27.63 -10.43
N GLY A 146 9.19 -28.65 -9.63
CA GLY A 146 8.72 -28.54 -8.26
C GLY A 146 9.56 -29.38 -7.32
N ALA A 147 10.18 -28.74 -6.35
CA ALA A 147 10.93 -29.43 -5.30
C ALA A 147 9.97 -30.01 -4.26
N ALA A 148 10.30 -31.19 -3.74
CA ALA A 148 9.61 -31.75 -2.58
C ALA A 148 9.71 -30.79 -1.37
N PRO A 149 8.77 -30.84 -0.42
CA PRO A 149 8.86 -30.06 0.82
C PRO A 149 10.21 -30.25 1.51
N GLY A 150 10.91 -29.15 1.81
CA GLY A 150 12.26 -29.18 2.39
C GLY A 150 13.39 -29.50 1.40
N GLY A 151 13.09 -29.59 0.11
CA GLY A 151 14.08 -29.74 -0.96
C GLY A 151 14.90 -28.47 -1.23
N PRO A 152 15.88 -28.54 -2.15
CA PRO A 152 16.71 -27.39 -2.50
C PRO A 152 15.88 -26.29 -3.18
N PRO A 153 16.27 -25.00 -3.04
CA PRO A 153 15.64 -23.92 -3.79
C PRO A 153 15.96 -24.04 -5.30
N PRO A 154 15.07 -23.54 -6.17
CA PRO A 154 13.79 -22.91 -5.86
C PRO A 154 12.71 -23.93 -5.48
N ILE A 155 11.70 -23.50 -4.72
CA ILE A 155 10.56 -24.36 -4.33
C ILE A 155 9.80 -24.82 -5.57
N VAL A 156 9.60 -23.89 -6.51
CA VAL A 156 9.00 -24.16 -7.80
C VAL A 156 9.56 -23.19 -8.84
N ALA A 157 9.82 -23.69 -10.04
CA ALA A 157 10.17 -22.91 -11.22
C ALA A 157 9.26 -23.27 -12.38
N LEU A 158 8.80 -22.28 -13.13
CA LEU A 158 7.89 -22.50 -14.26
C LEU A 158 8.10 -21.53 -15.40
N THR A 159 7.76 -21.99 -16.60
CA THR A 159 7.65 -21.18 -17.80
C THR A 159 6.22 -20.72 -17.97
N ARG A 160 6.00 -19.41 -18.02
CA ARG A 160 4.67 -18.83 -18.19
C ARG A 160 4.57 -17.92 -19.41
N GLY A 161 3.34 -17.68 -19.83
CA GLY A 161 2.99 -16.60 -20.75
C GLY A 161 3.54 -15.25 -20.26
N GLY A 162 4.06 -14.46 -21.19
CA GLY A 162 4.46 -13.08 -20.97
C GLY A 162 3.26 -12.17 -20.66
N TRP A 163 3.53 -10.89 -20.46
CA TRP A 163 2.49 -9.91 -20.17
C TRP A 163 1.64 -9.67 -21.43
N ALA A 164 0.36 -9.35 -21.24
CA ALA A 164 -0.45 -8.82 -22.32
C ALA A 164 0.32 -7.66 -22.97
N ASN A 165 0.43 -7.66 -24.30
CA ASN A 165 1.17 -6.66 -25.06
C ASN A 165 0.23 -5.79 -25.92
N PRO A 166 -0.62 -4.93 -25.30
CA PRO A 166 -1.49 -4.04 -26.07
C PRO A 166 -0.73 -3.06 -26.96
N ALA A 167 0.53 -2.75 -26.61
CA ALA A 167 1.35 -1.77 -27.29
C ALA A 167 2.21 -2.34 -28.43
N GLY A 168 2.16 -3.65 -28.70
CA GLY A 168 2.86 -4.29 -29.82
C GLY A 168 4.40 -4.26 -29.74
N LEU A 169 4.99 -4.00 -28.57
CA LEU A 169 6.44 -3.95 -28.39
C LEU A 169 7.04 -5.37 -28.50
N GLN A 170 8.23 -5.50 -29.11
CA GLN A 170 8.95 -6.78 -29.14
C GLN A 170 9.36 -7.17 -27.71
N ARG A 171 8.54 -8.00 -27.06
CA ARG A 171 8.81 -8.58 -25.75
C ARG A 171 8.81 -10.10 -25.86
N PRO A 172 9.62 -10.81 -25.06
CA PRO A 172 9.57 -12.25 -25.00
C PRO A 172 8.13 -12.68 -24.68
N ALA A 173 7.55 -13.51 -25.55
CA ALA A 173 6.20 -14.04 -25.36
C ALA A 173 6.09 -14.96 -24.13
N LEU A 174 7.23 -15.41 -23.59
CA LEU A 174 7.34 -16.34 -22.48
C LEU A 174 8.40 -15.86 -21.49
N GLN A 175 8.19 -16.14 -20.21
CA GLN A 175 9.11 -15.84 -19.12
C GLN A 175 9.31 -17.07 -18.24
N ARG A 176 10.56 -17.28 -17.79
CA ARG A 176 10.86 -18.21 -16.70
C ARG A 176 10.69 -17.48 -15.37
N VAL A 177 10.07 -18.12 -14.40
CA VAL A 177 9.86 -17.58 -13.05
C VAL A 177 10.19 -18.65 -12.03
N ALA A 178 10.70 -18.26 -10.87
CA ALA A 178 11.03 -19.15 -9.76
C ALA A 178 10.59 -18.53 -8.44
N TYR A 179 10.15 -19.38 -7.52
CA TYR A 179 9.72 -18.97 -6.18
C TYR A 179 10.72 -19.46 -5.14
N LEU A 180 11.18 -18.53 -4.31
CA LEU A 180 12.16 -18.76 -3.26
C LEU A 180 11.59 -18.28 -1.94
N LEU A 181 11.93 -18.99 -0.85
CA LEU A 181 11.61 -18.56 0.51
C LEU A 181 12.93 -18.35 1.25
N GLU A 182 13.23 -17.10 1.58
CA GLU A 182 14.47 -16.71 2.24
C GLU A 182 14.17 -15.76 3.40
N ASN A 183 14.66 -16.08 4.60
CA ASN A 183 14.49 -15.24 5.80
C ASN A 183 13.02 -14.83 6.06
N GLY A 184 12.09 -15.78 5.92
CA GLY A 184 10.66 -15.54 6.12
C GLY A 184 10.00 -14.67 5.03
N THR A 185 10.70 -14.40 3.93
CA THR A 185 10.20 -13.60 2.80
C THR A 185 10.02 -14.47 1.56
N LEU A 186 8.80 -14.54 1.06
CA LEU A 186 8.50 -15.16 -0.22
C LEU A 186 8.92 -14.22 -1.34
N ARG A 187 9.81 -14.69 -2.20
CA ARG A 187 10.32 -13.94 -3.35
C ARG A 187 9.99 -14.65 -4.64
N ARG A 188 9.73 -13.83 -5.65
CA ARG A 188 9.59 -14.25 -7.05
C ARG A 188 10.77 -13.75 -7.83
N GLU A 189 11.54 -14.67 -8.38
CA GLU A 189 12.62 -14.41 -9.31
C GLU A 189 12.13 -14.62 -10.74
N TYR A 190 12.53 -13.78 -11.68
CA TYR A 190 12.21 -13.96 -13.09
C TYR A 190 13.36 -13.53 -13.99
N TRP A 191 13.41 -14.15 -15.17
CA TRP A 191 14.39 -13.85 -16.20
C TRP A 191 13.74 -13.01 -17.30
N ASN A 192 14.49 -12.03 -17.82
CA ASN A 192 14.06 -11.25 -18.99
C ASN A 192 14.25 -12.00 -20.32
N VAL A 193 14.96 -13.13 -20.30
CA VAL A 193 15.17 -14.01 -21.45
C VAL A 193 14.75 -15.42 -21.03
N LEU A 194 14.04 -16.13 -21.92
CA LEU A 194 13.52 -17.47 -21.61
C LEU A 194 14.64 -18.50 -21.46
N ASP A 195 15.62 -18.46 -22.36
CA ASP A 195 16.80 -19.32 -22.35
C ASP A 195 17.99 -18.45 -21.89
N PRO A 196 18.27 -18.37 -20.57
CA PRO A 196 19.32 -17.52 -20.05
C PRO A 196 20.70 -18.01 -20.47
N THR A 197 21.63 -17.09 -20.70
CA THR A 197 23.07 -17.33 -20.81
C THR A 197 23.77 -17.01 -19.49
N LEU A 198 25.05 -17.33 -19.37
CA LEU A 198 25.90 -16.96 -18.22
C LEU A 198 25.86 -15.46 -17.83
N ALA A 199 25.55 -14.57 -18.79
CA ALA A 199 25.47 -13.13 -18.56
C ALA A 199 24.04 -12.64 -18.22
N SER A 200 23.05 -13.53 -18.14
CA SER A 200 21.66 -13.16 -17.92
C SER A 200 21.41 -12.76 -16.47
N THR A 201 20.96 -11.53 -16.26
CA THR A 201 20.58 -11.04 -14.93
C THR A 201 19.15 -11.44 -14.59
N THR A 202 18.95 -11.89 -13.36
CA THR A 202 17.63 -12.14 -12.80
C THR A 202 17.10 -10.91 -12.08
N TYR A 203 15.78 -10.79 -12.04
CA TYR A 203 15.09 -9.79 -11.26
C TYR A 203 14.34 -10.47 -10.14
N ARG A 204 14.53 -9.96 -8.92
CA ARG A 204 13.86 -10.46 -7.72
C ARG A 204 12.83 -9.46 -7.26
N ARG A 205 11.65 -9.97 -6.92
CA ARG A 205 10.56 -9.21 -6.32
C ARG A 205 10.14 -9.90 -5.04
N ASP A 206 10.22 -9.17 -3.94
CA ASP A 206 9.63 -9.59 -2.68
C ASP A 206 8.11 -9.52 -2.82
N LEU A 207 7.44 -10.63 -2.52
CA LEU A 207 5.98 -10.73 -2.59
C LEU A 207 5.37 -10.45 -1.24
N MET A 208 5.81 -11.19 -0.21
CA MET A 208 5.34 -11.01 1.15
C MET A 208 6.35 -11.49 2.20
N THR A 209 6.30 -10.89 3.39
CA THR A 209 7.06 -11.32 4.57
C THR A 209 6.19 -12.10 5.58
N HIS A 210 6.83 -12.67 6.60
CA HIS A 210 6.23 -13.54 7.63
C HIS A 210 5.64 -14.85 7.07
N VAL A 211 6.37 -15.44 6.12
CA VAL A 211 6.05 -16.75 5.54
C VAL A 211 6.92 -17.80 6.20
N LYS A 212 6.30 -18.78 6.85
CA LYS A 212 6.97 -19.92 7.47
C LYS A 212 7.35 -20.98 6.45
N ALA A 213 6.43 -21.28 5.54
CA ALA A 213 6.62 -22.30 4.52
C ALA A 213 5.75 -22.02 3.28
N LEU A 214 6.26 -22.41 2.12
CA LEU A 214 5.48 -22.56 0.90
C LEU A 214 5.63 -24.01 0.45
N THR A 215 4.52 -24.68 0.21
CA THR A 215 4.48 -26.05 -0.31
C THR A 215 3.57 -26.11 -1.52
N VAL A 216 3.99 -26.86 -2.53
CA VAL A 216 3.21 -27.07 -3.75
C VAL A 216 3.04 -28.56 -3.98
N ARG A 217 1.83 -28.98 -4.31
CA ARG A 217 1.51 -30.33 -4.77
C ARG A 217 0.90 -30.26 -6.16
N TYR A 218 1.06 -31.33 -6.92
CA TYR A 218 0.79 -31.38 -8.34
C TYR A 218 -0.12 -32.57 -8.65
N LEU A 219 -1.26 -32.33 -9.29
CA LEU A 219 -2.18 -33.39 -9.71
C LEU A 219 -1.70 -33.94 -11.05
N ASP A 220 -1.29 -35.21 -11.07
CA ASP A 220 -0.84 -35.86 -12.29
C ASP A 220 -2.01 -36.33 -13.19
N GLN A 221 -1.67 -36.92 -14.34
CA GLN A 221 -2.65 -37.43 -15.32
C GLN A 221 -3.43 -38.65 -14.80
N ALA A 222 -2.94 -39.33 -13.75
CA ALA A 222 -3.63 -40.41 -13.06
C ALA A 222 -4.49 -39.90 -11.88
N HIS A 223 -4.69 -38.58 -11.78
CA HIS A 223 -5.40 -37.90 -10.69
C HIS A 223 -4.80 -38.18 -9.30
N GLN A 224 -3.48 -38.43 -9.24
CA GLN A 224 -2.75 -38.58 -7.98
C GLN A 224 -1.98 -37.31 -7.66
N TRP A 225 -2.01 -36.92 -6.38
CA TRP A 225 -1.27 -35.77 -5.89
C TRP A 225 0.18 -36.12 -5.62
N GLN A 226 1.08 -35.46 -6.34
CA GLN A 226 2.53 -35.59 -6.23
C GLN A 226 3.10 -34.40 -5.44
N THR A 227 4.17 -34.63 -4.66
CA THR A 227 4.86 -33.59 -3.88
C THR A 227 6.05 -32.98 -4.62
N LEU A 228 6.44 -33.57 -5.75
CA LEU A 228 7.50 -33.10 -6.63
C LEU A 228 7.02 -33.15 -8.07
N TRP A 229 7.61 -32.33 -8.93
CA TRP A 229 7.26 -32.31 -10.35
C TRP A 229 8.48 -32.04 -11.24
N PRO A 230 8.62 -32.70 -12.39
CA PRO A 230 7.85 -33.88 -12.83
C PRO A 230 8.04 -35.06 -11.88
N ALA A 231 7.02 -35.92 -11.74
CA ALA A 231 7.06 -37.07 -10.82
C ALA A 231 8.16 -38.10 -11.16
N THR A 232 8.71 -38.02 -12.37
CA THR A 232 9.79 -38.87 -12.87
C THR A 232 10.99 -38.04 -13.28
N ALA A 233 12.19 -38.57 -13.03
CA ALA A 233 13.45 -37.95 -13.45
C ALA A 233 13.77 -38.17 -14.94
N LEU A 234 12.90 -38.84 -15.70
CA LEU A 234 13.10 -39.09 -17.13
C LEU A 234 13.10 -37.76 -17.91
N ARG A 235 14.20 -37.49 -18.61
CA ARG A 235 14.36 -36.26 -19.41
C ARG A 235 13.97 -36.46 -20.87
N GLN A 236 12.77 -36.98 -21.07
CA GLN A 236 12.16 -37.10 -22.39
C GLN A 236 11.42 -35.81 -22.72
N GLU A 237 11.43 -35.39 -23.99
CA GLU A 237 10.78 -34.15 -24.45
C GLU A 237 9.31 -34.03 -24.01
N GLN A 238 8.58 -35.14 -24.00
CA GLN A 238 7.19 -35.18 -23.52
C GLN A 238 7.08 -34.88 -22.02
N VAL A 239 7.94 -35.46 -21.19
CA VAL A 239 7.98 -35.22 -19.74
C VAL A 239 8.36 -33.77 -19.44
N LEU A 240 9.32 -33.22 -20.18
CA LEU A 240 9.76 -31.83 -20.02
C LEU A 240 8.64 -30.83 -20.34
N ARG A 241 7.71 -31.17 -21.23
CA ARG A 241 6.56 -30.33 -21.59
C ARG A 241 5.33 -30.61 -20.74
N GLN A 242 5.34 -31.68 -19.94
CA GLN A 242 4.19 -32.15 -19.19
C GLN A 242 3.79 -31.13 -18.12
N ARG A 243 2.50 -30.85 -18.07
CA ARG A 243 1.88 -30.01 -17.05
C ARG A 243 0.97 -30.85 -16.16
N PRO A 244 0.87 -30.52 -14.87
CA PRO A 244 -0.13 -31.13 -13.99
C PRO A 244 -1.52 -30.65 -14.40
N LEU A 245 -2.56 -31.41 -14.05
CA LEU A 245 -3.95 -31.02 -14.26
C LEU A 245 -4.35 -29.87 -13.32
N ALA A 246 -3.83 -29.89 -12.10
CA ALA A 246 -4.03 -28.86 -11.10
C ALA A 246 -2.83 -28.76 -10.16
N VAL A 247 -2.69 -27.64 -9.48
CA VAL A 247 -1.71 -27.44 -8.41
C VAL A 247 -2.41 -27.03 -7.12
N GLU A 248 -1.95 -27.57 -6.00
CA GLU A 248 -2.34 -27.16 -4.66
C GLU A 248 -1.17 -26.39 -4.05
N ILE A 249 -1.39 -25.10 -3.77
CA ILE A 249 -0.42 -24.22 -3.13
C ILE A 249 -0.85 -24.05 -1.68
N THR A 250 0.03 -24.40 -0.76
CA THR A 250 -0.15 -24.17 0.68
C THR A 250 0.88 -23.17 1.17
N LEU A 251 0.40 -22.02 1.64
CA LEU A 251 1.21 -20.98 2.26
C LEU A 251 0.98 -21.01 3.77
N ASP A 252 2.03 -21.25 4.55
CA ASP A 252 1.99 -21.16 6.02
C ASP A 252 2.52 -19.80 6.45
N THR A 253 1.66 -18.98 7.05
CA THR A 253 1.94 -17.60 7.45
C THR A 253 1.96 -17.45 8.97
N GLU A 254 2.70 -16.48 9.48
CA GLU A 254 2.65 -16.14 10.91
C GLU A 254 1.32 -15.50 11.31
N ASP A 255 0.78 -14.63 10.46
CA ASP A 255 -0.37 -13.79 10.78
C ASP A 255 -1.73 -14.52 10.62
N TRP A 256 -1.85 -15.44 9.66
CA TRP A 256 -3.13 -16.09 9.29
C TRP A 256 -3.08 -17.63 9.27
N GLY A 257 -1.94 -18.24 9.61
CA GLY A 257 -1.76 -19.69 9.52
C GLY A 257 -1.74 -20.19 8.07
N LYS A 258 -2.34 -21.36 7.83
CA LYS A 258 -2.30 -22.03 6.52
C LYS A 258 -3.37 -21.51 5.58
N ILE A 259 -2.94 -21.06 4.41
CA ILE A 259 -3.78 -20.63 3.30
C ILE A 259 -3.56 -21.61 2.15
N VAL A 260 -4.64 -22.27 1.72
CA VAL A 260 -4.59 -23.29 0.65
C VAL A 260 -5.33 -22.77 -0.57
N ARG A 261 -4.71 -22.91 -1.75
CA ARG A 261 -5.30 -22.56 -3.05
C ARG A 261 -5.11 -23.73 -4.01
N VAL A 262 -6.19 -24.17 -4.63
CA VAL A 262 -6.17 -25.19 -5.69
C VAL A 262 -6.46 -24.50 -7.01
N ILE A 263 -5.57 -24.67 -7.98
CA ILE A 263 -5.61 -23.98 -9.28
C ILE A 263 -5.58 -25.03 -10.37
N GLU A 264 -6.61 -25.04 -11.21
CA GLU A 264 -6.63 -25.84 -12.44
C GLU A 264 -5.66 -25.23 -13.46
N ILE A 265 -4.90 -26.09 -14.15
CA ILE A 265 -4.01 -25.68 -15.21
C ILE A 265 -4.72 -25.87 -16.55
N PRO A 266 -4.90 -24.81 -17.36
CA PRO A 266 -5.54 -24.94 -18.66
C PRO A 266 -4.79 -25.90 -19.58
N GLY A 267 -5.50 -26.93 -20.06
CA GLY A 267 -5.01 -27.95 -20.99
C GLY A 267 -4.69 -27.42 -22.39
#